data_AF-M2Z9R8-F1
#
_entry.id   AF-M2Z9R8-F1
#
_cell.length_a   1.000
_cell.length_b   1.000
_cell.length_c   1.000
_cell.angle_alpha   90.00
_cell.angle_beta   90.00
_cell.angle_gamma   90.00
#
_symmetry.space_group_name_H-M   'P 1'
#
loop_
_entity.id
_entity.type
_entity.pdbx_description
1 polymer ?
#
loop_
_entity_poly.entity_id
_entity_poly.type
_entity_poly.pdbx_seq_one_letter_code
_entity_poly.pdbx_strand_id
1 'polypeptide(L)'
;MDSADSYVRKQAVVTGLVNVVVNPLLAWAGKRGTSFVPLWSADGIVVDIALTAIILSVLVAWFSAAGVRRALRTGLDAVDGPQPGRWLARLPSGASALGLSLGVAAAVVSVLAIWVLHLLGVSGLSTGWFLVLKAVYGGVLGYLVARWVMVRQLSANRAAQIAGSTDAAR
;
A
#
# COMPACT_ATOMS: atom_id res chain seq x y z
N MET A 1 11.08 22.59 9.42
CA MET A 1 11.19 21.31 8.70
C MET A 1 10.08 20.40 9.21
N ASP A 2 9.39 19.66 8.33
CA ASP A 2 8.37 18.71 8.77
C ASP A 2 9.05 17.57 9.56
N SER A 3 8.50 17.19 10.72
CA SER A 3 8.95 15.97 11.41
C SER A 3 8.71 14.74 10.52
N ALA A 4 9.51 13.69 10.68
CA ALA A 4 9.36 12.47 9.89
C ALA A 4 7.97 11.82 10.05
N ASP A 5 7.35 11.93 11.22
CA ASP A 5 5.94 11.55 11.42
C ASP A 5 4.96 12.36 10.56
N SER A 6 5.12 13.69 10.51
CA SER A 6 4.30 14.58 9.68
C SER A 6 4.48 14.23 8.19
N TYR A 7 5.72 14.00 7.78
CA TYR A 7 6.07 13.57 6.42
C TYR A 7 5.38 12.25 6.05
N VAL A 8 5.50 11.21 6.88
CA VAL A 8 4.87 9.90 6.64
C VAL A 8 3.35 10.04 6.52
N ARG A 9 2.72 10.79 7.44
CA ARG A 9 1.27 11.00 7.40
C ARG A 9 0.84 11.69 6.12
N LYS A 10 1.49 12.80 5.74
CA LYS A 10 1.17 13.56 4.53
C LYS A 10 1.33 12.68 3.28
N GLN A 11 2.48 12.03 3.12
CA GLN A 11 2.76 11.23 1.92
C GLN A 11 1.86 10.00 1.80
N ALA A 12 1.56 9.33 2.92
CA ALA A 12 0.62 8.21 2.93
C ALA A 12 -0.80 8.66 2.55
N VAL A 13 -1.29 9.79 3.10
CA VAL A 13 -2.61 10.34 2.74
C VAL A 13 -2.66 10.71 1.26
N VAL A 14 -1.65 11.42 0.76
CA VAL A 14 -1.56 11.77 -0.67
C VAL A 14 -1.59 10.52 -1.54
N THR A 15 -0.83 9.48 -1.17
CA THR A 15 -0.81 8.22 -1.92
C THR A 15 -2.17 7.52 -1.89
N GLY A 16 -2.85 7.52 -0.74
CA GLY A 16 -4.22 7.02 -0.63
C GLY A 16 -5.17 7.78 -1.57
N LEU A 17 -5.19 9.11 -1.50
CA LEU A 17 -6.06 9.95 -2.33
C LEU A 17 -5.80 9.77 -3.83
N VAL A 18 -4.54 9.67 -4.24
CA VAL A 18 -4.18 9.35 -5.64
C VAL A 18 -4.80 8.01 -6.05
N ASN A 19 -4.73 6.99 -5.21
CA ASN A 19 -5.30 5.67 -5.52
C ASN A 19 -6.84 5.63 -5.46
N VAL A 20 -7.49 6.51 -4.69
CA VAL A 20 -8.95 6.71 -4.75
C VAL A 20 -9.39 7.17 -6.14
N VAL A 21 -8.54 7.89 -6.88
CA VAL A 21 -8.86 8.40 -8.22
C VAL A 21 -8.35 7.45 -9.30
N VAL A 22 -7.08 7.03 -9.24
CA VAL A 22 -6.43 6.26 -10.30
C VAL A 22 -7.05 4.87 -10.46
N ASN A 23 -7.28 4.14 -9.37
CA ASN A 23 -7.79 2.77 -9.46
C ASN A 23 -9.19 2.65 -10.07
N PRO A 24 -10.20 3.44 -9.66
CA PRO A 24 -11.50 3.38 -10.32
C PRO A 24 -11.44 3.90 -11.76
N LEU A 25 -10.56 4.83 -12.11
CA LEU A 25 -10.39 5.26 -13.50
C LEU A 25 -9.83 4.13 -14.38
N LEU A 26 -8.83 3.38 -13.89
CA LEU A 26 -8.31 2.19 -14.58
C LEU A 26 -9.38 1.10 -14.71
N ALA A 27 -10.15 0.89 -13.64
CA ALA A 27 -11.26 -0.06 -13.63
C ALA A 27 -12.35 0.33 -14.64
N TRP A 28 -12.73 1.61 -14.67
CA TRP A 28 -13.69 2.14 -15.63
C TRP A 28 -13.17 1.92 -17.05
N ALA A 29 -11.92 2.30 -17.34
CA ALA A 29 -11.33 2.17 -18.66
C ALA A 29 -11.33 0.71 -19.16
N GLY A 30 -11.04 -0.26 -18.29
CA GLY A 30 -11.00 -1.70 -18.60
C GLY A 30 -12.37 -2.40 -18.59
N LYS A 31 -13.38 -1.82 -17.95
CA LYS A 31 -14.75 -2.35 -17.87
C LYS A 31 -15.77 -1.46 -18.62
N ARG A 32 -15.31 -0.67 -19.58
CA ARG A 32 -16.22 0.15 -20.40
C ARG A 32 -17.21 -0.75 -21.13
N GLY A 33 -18.50 -0.39 -21.05
CA GLY A 33 -19.58 -1.13 -21.71
C GLY A 33 -20.08 -2.36 -20.96
N THR A 34 -19.50 -2.73 -19.82
CA THR A 34 -20.09 -3.77 -18.95
C THR A 34 -21.00 -3.12 -17.91
N SER A 35 -22.17 -3.70 -17.68
CA SER A 35 -23.13 -3.26 -16.65
C SER A 35 -22.97 -4.03 -15.33
N PHE A 36 -22.41 -5.24 -15.41
CA PHE A 36 -22.26 -6.16 -14.29
C PHE A 36 -20.88 -6.84 -14.35
N VAL A 37 -20.24 -6.95 -13.18
CA VAL A 37 -18.95 -7.60 -13.00
C VAL A 37 -19.14 -8.79 -12.06
N PRO A 38 -19.02 -10.03 -12.54
CA PRO A 38 -19.18 -11.23 -11.70
C PRO A 38 -18.04 -11.34 -10.67
N LEU A 39 -18.29 -12.02 -9.55
CA LEU A 39 -17.26 -12.26 -8.53
C LEU A 39 -16.16 -13.19 -9.08
N TRP A 40 -16.58 -14.37 -9.55
CA TRP A 40 -15.71 -15.48 -9.93
C TRP A 40 -15.73 -15.67 -11.46
N SER A 41 -15.01 -14.81 -12.17
CA SER A 41 -14.67 -15.03 -13.58
C SER A 41 -13.22 -14.61 -13.83
N ALA A 42 -12.66 -14.98 -14.99
CA ALA A 42 -11.31 -14.57 -15.37
C ALA A 42 -11.18 -13.03 -15.40
N ASP A 43 -12.25 -12.35 -15.82
CA ASP A 43 -12.39 -10.89 -15.81
C ASP A 43 -13.19 -10.39 -14.60
N GLY A 44 -13.25 -11.18 -13.53
CA GLY A 44 -14.11 -10.94 -12.37
C GLY A 44 -13.45 -10.09 -11.28
N ILE A 45 -14.23 -9.79 -10.25
CA ILE A 45 -13.81 -8.95 -9.12
C ILE A 45 -12.62 -9.59 -8.38
N VAL A 46 -12.62 -10.92 -8.21
CA VAL A 46 -11.55 -11.62 -7.46
C VAL A 46 -10.18 -11.44 -8.12
N VAL A 47 -10.09 -11.74 -9.42
CA VAL A 47 -8.82 -11.65 -10.17
C VAL A 47 -8.32 -10.21 -10.18
N ASP A 48 -9.22 -9.28 -10.46
CA ASP A 48 -8.89 -7.88 -10.58
C ASP A 48 -8.45 -7.25 -9.24
N ILE A 49 -9.12 -7.57 -8.12
CA ILE A 49 -8.73 -7.10 -6.78
C ILE A 49 -7.40 -7.72 -6.37
N ALA A 50 -7.19 -9.02 -6.61
CA ALA A 50 -5.93 -9.69 -6.26
C ALA A 50 -4.73 -9.10 -7.04
N LEU A 51 -4.89 -8.90 -8.35
CA LEU A 51 -3.86 -8.26 -9.18
C LEU A 51 -3.60 -6.81 -8.75
N THR A 52 -4.67 -6.04 -8.52
CA THR A 52 -4.57 -4.68 -8.01
C THR A 52 -3.78 -4.67 -6.70
N ALA A 53 -4.09 -5.57 -5.76
CA ALA A 53 -3.43 -5.64 -4.48
C ALA A 53 -1.91 -5.81 -4.60
N ILE A 54 -1.48 -6.77 -5.44
CA ILE A 54 -0.08 -7.11 -5.62
C ILE A 54 0.65 -5.98 -6.35
N ILE A 55 0.13 -5.56 -7.51
CA ILE A 55 0.79 -4.55 -8.38
C ILE A 55 0.88 -3.21 -7.66
N LEU A 56 -0.24 -2.75 -7.08
CA LEU A 56 -0.29 -1.48 -6.35
C LEU A 56 0.67 -1.51 -5.17
N SER A 57 0.71 -2.60 -4.39
CA SER A 57 1.56 -2.65 -3.21
C SER A 57 3.05 -2.61 -3.55
N VAL A 58 3.47 -3.29 -4.62
CA VAL A 58 4.86 -3.24 -5.09
C VAL A 58 5.23 -1.85 -5.60
N LEU A 59 4.38 -1.25 -6.45
CA LEU A 59 4.63 0.09 -7.00
C LEU A 59 4.67 1.16 -5.89
N VAL A 60 3.67 1.17 -5.00
CA VAL A 60 3.62 2.09 -3.86
C VAL A 60 4.84 1.90 -2.98
N ALA A 61 5.28 0.66 -2.73
CA ALA A 61 6.48 0.42 -1.94
C ALA A 61 7.74 0.99 -2.60
N TRP A 62 7.91 0.85 -3.91
CA TRP A 62 9.03 1.44 -4.64
C TRP A 62 9.04 2.96 -4.55
N PHE A 63 7.93 3.62 -4.88
CA PHE A 63 7.83 5.08 -4.85
C PHE A 63 7.99 5.61 -3.43
N SER A 64 7.38 4.97 -2.44
CA SER A 64 7.48 5.37 -1.04
C SER A 64 8.91 5.24 -0.51
N ALA A 65 9.60 4.14 -0.82
CA ALA A 65 10.98 3.96 -0.41
C ALA A 65 11.93 4.92 -1.13
N ALA A 66 11.70 5.20 -2.41
CA ALA A 66 12.45 6.22 -3.15
C ALA A 66 12.22 7.63 -2.56
N GLY A 67 10.96 7.94 -2.19
CA GLY A 67 10.58 9.18 -1.51
C GLY A 67 11.30 9.35 -0.18
N VAL A 68 11.31 8.33 0.67
CA VAL A 68 12.05 8.35 1.95
C VAL A 68 13.54 8.53 1.72
N ARG A 69 14.16 7.77 0.81
CA ARG A 69 15.59 7.93 0.48
C ARG A 69 15.92 9.35 0.03
N ARG A 70 15.06 9.96 -0.79
CA ARG A 70 15.22 11.35 -1.23
C ARG A 70 15.08 12.32 -0.05
N ALA A 71 14.07 12.13 0.79
CA ALA A 71 13.80 12.99 1.94
C ALA A 71 14.97 12.98 2.96
N LEU A 72 15.52 11.80 3.24
CA LEU A 72 16.70 11.64 4.10
C LEU A 72 17.92 12.40 3.54
N ARG A 73 18.16 12.32 2.23
CA ARG A 73 19.25 13.07 1.56
C ARG A 73 19.05 14.59 1.62
N THR A 74 17.80 15.05 1.70
CA THR A 74 17.47 16.48 1.79
C THR A 74 17.33 16.98 3.23
N GLY A 75 17.74 16.19 4.22
CA GLY A 75 17.80 16.62 5.63
C GLY A 75 16.63 16.16 6.50
N LEU A 76 15.82 15.18 6.07
CA LEU A 76 14.89 14.51 6.98
C LEU A 76 15.69 13.65 7.96
N ASP A 77 15.45 13.81 9.27
CA ASP A 77 16.07 12.98 10.29
C ASP A 77 15.29 11.67 10.49
N ALA A 78 15.97 10.52 10.45
CA ALA A 78 15.36 9.23 10.71
C ALA A 78 15.13 8.98 12.21
N VAL A 79 15.88 9.66 13.07
CA VAL A 79 15.73 9.61 14.54
C VAL A 79 14.37 10.18 14.97
N ASP A 80 13.81 11.12 14.22
CA ASP A 80 12.46 11.69 14.47
C ASP A 80 11.31 10.87 13.86
N GLY A 81 11.62 9.72 13.26
CA GLY A 81 10.63 8.87 12.58
C GLY A 81 9.66 8.10 13.48
N PRO A 82 8.59 7.55 12.91
CA PRO A 82 7.73 6.63 13.62
C PRO A 82 8.46 5.30 13.88
N GLN A 83 8.27 4.73 15.07
CA GLN A 83 8.77 3.38 15.35
C GLN A 83 7.86 2.32 14.74
N PRO A 84 8.41 1.28 14.09
CA PRO A 84 7.63 0.14 13.65
C PRO A 84 7.15 -0.63 14.88
N GLY A 85 5.87 -1.01 14.90
CA GLY A 85 5.39 -2.00 15.87
C GLY A 85 6.10 -3.34 15.69
N ARG A 86 6.02 -4.21 16.72
CA ARG A 86 6.72 -5.52 16.76
C ARG A 86 6.50 -6.39 15.52
N TRP A 87 5.31 -6.34 14.93
CA TRP A 87 4.96 -7.08 13.72
C TRP A 87 5.63 -6.51 12.47
N LEU A 88 5.60 -5.19 12.29
CA LEU A 88 6.20 -4.52 11.14
C LEU A 88 7.74 -4.63 11.14
N ALA A 89 8.35 -4.67 12.32
CA ALA A 89 9.79 -4.88 12.47
C ALA A 89 10.26 -6.25 11.95
N ARG A 90 9.39 -7.27 11.97
CA ARG A 90 9.67 -8.62 11.45
C ARG A 90 9.51 -8.74 9.94
N LEU A 91 8.88 -7.77 9.28
CA LEU A 91 8.71 -7.79 7.84
C LEU A 91 10.01 -7.40 7.11
N PRO A 92 10.16 -7.79 5.83
CA PRO A 92 11.35 -7.50 5.03
C PRO A 92 11.70 -6.00 5.04
N SER A 93 12.99 -5.69 5.11
CA SER A 93 13.48 -4.30 5.02
C SER A 93 13.53 -3.79 3.58
N GLY A 94 13.65 -4.69 2.60
CA GLY A 94 13.66 -4.34 1.18
C GLY A 94 12.29 -3.90 0.68
N ALA A 95 12.22 -2.77 -0.02
CA ALA A 95 10.96 -2.18 -0.49
C ALA A 95 10.14 -3.15 -1.36
N SER A 96 10.79 -3.86 -2.30
CA SER A 96 10.11 -4.83 -3.18
C SER A 96 9.52 -6.01 -2.40
N ALA A 97 10.32 -6.62 -1.52
CA ALA A 97 9.89 -7.77 -0.72
C ALA A 97 8.78 -7.37 0.28
N LEU A 98 8.88 -6.17 0.85
CA LEU A 98 7.84 -5.62 1.72
C LEU A 98 6.55 -5.35 0.93
N GLY A 99 6.63 -4.66 -0.20
CA GLY A 99 5.48 -4.40 -1.07
C GLY A 99 4.80 -5.69 -1.53
N LEU A 100 5.58 -6.70 -1.93
CA LEU A 100 5.05 -8.00 -2.34
C LEU A 100 4.36 -8.73 -1.18
N SER A 101 4.99 -8.78 0.00
CA SER A 101 4.39 -9.44 1.17
C SER A 101 3.08 -8.78 1.61
N LEU A 102 3.03 -7.45 1.62
CA LEU A 102 1.82 -6.69 1.91
C LEU A 102 0.74 -6.89 0.84
N GLY A 103 1.13 -6.90 -0.44
CA GLY A 103 0.21 -7.12 -1.55
C GLY A 103 -0.38 -8.53 -1.56
N VAL A 104 0.42 -9.56 -1.29
CA VAL A 104 -0.05 -10.95 -1.17
C VAL A 104 -0.97 -11.09 0.04
N ALA A 105 -0.62 -10.52 1.20
CA ALA A 105 -1.48 -10.54 2.38
C ALA A 105 -2.83 -9.85 2.10
N ALA A 106 -2.81 -8.68 1.47
CA ALA A 106 -4.02 -7.96 1.08
C ALA A 106 -4.85 -8.76 0.07
N ALA A 107 -4.22 -9.39 -0.93
CA ALA A 107 -4.90 -10.25 -1.90
C ALA A 107 -5.60 -11.42 -1.20
N VAL A 108 -4.90 -12.16 -0.33
CA VAL A 108 -5.49 -13.29 0.41
C VAL A 108 -6.68 -12.84 1.25
N VAL A 109 -6.54 -11.77 2.03
CA VAL A 109 -7.64 -11.23 2.85
C VAL A 109 -8.84 -10.83 1.97
N SER A 110 -8.57 -10.20 0.83
CA SER A 110 -9.63 -9.75 -0.08
C SER A 110 -10.35 -10.91 -0.76
N VAL A 111 -9.61 -11.93 -1.22
CA VAL A 111 -10.16 -13.14 -1.82
C VAL A 111 -11.03 -13.88 -0.80
N LEU A 112 -10.59 -14.01 0.45
CA LEU A 112 -11.37 -14.61 1.53
C LEU A 112 -12.65 -13.81 1.81
N ALA A 113 -12.58 -12.49 1.85
CA ALA A 113 -13.76 -11.65 2.04
C ALA A 113 -14.76 -11.81 0.88
N ILE A 114 -14.30 -11.84 -0.36
CA ILE A 114 -15.15 -12.08 -1.53
C ILE A 114 -15.73 -13.50 -1.52
N TRP A 115 -14.96 -14.48 -1.06
CA TRP A 115 -15.46 -15.85 -0.88
C TRP A 115 -16.60 -15.93 0.14
N VAL A 116 -16.49 -15.22 1.27
CA VAL A 116 -17.59 -15.11 2.24
C VAL A 116 -18.82 -14.46 1.60
N LEU A 117 -18.66 -13.38 0.83
CA LEU A 117 -19.78 -12.76 0.10
C LEU A 117 -20.44 -13.73 -0.88
N HIS A 118 -19.64 -14.57 -1.54
CA HIS A 118 -20.14 -15.60 -2.44
C HIS A 118 -20.98 -16.65 -1.69
N LEU A 119 -20.56 -17.08 -0.50
CA LEU A 119 -21.36 -17.98 0.34
C LEU A 119 -22.69 -17.36 0.80
N LEU A 120 -22.76 -16.02 0.89
CA LEU A 120 -23.98 -15.28 1.18
C LEU A 120 -24.88 -15.07 -0.05
N GLY A 121 -24.56 -15.68 -1.20
CA GLY A 121 -25.35 -15.63 -2.42
C GLY A 121 -25.06 -14.42 -3.32
N VAL A 122 -24.03 -13.62 -3.02
CA VAL A 122 -23.60 -12.54 -3.92
C VAL A 122 -22.94 -13.15 -5.16
N SER A 123 -23.41 -12.80 -6.36
CA SER A 123 -22.89 -13.30 -7.63
C SER A 123 -21.95 -12.31 -8.34
N GLY A 124 -22.05 -11.02 -8.00
CA GLY A 124 -21.24 -9.95 -8.59
C GLY A 124 -21.72 -8.57 -8.14
N LEU A 125 -21.17 -7.54 -8.76
CA LEU A 125 -21.55 -6.14 -8.52
C LEU A 125 -21.91 -5.46 -9.84
N SER A 126 -22.83 -4.49 -9.79
CA SER A 126 -22.95 -3.54 -10.88
C SER A 126 -21.63 -2.80 -11.09
N THR A 127 -21.34 -2.37 -12.30
CA THR A 127 -20.08 -1.66 -12.61
C THR A 127 -19.89 -0.43 -11.72
N GLY A 128 -20.94 0.35 -11.45
CA GLY A 128 -20.87 1.51 -10.55
C GLY A 128 -20.38 1.13 -9.14
N TRP A 129 -20.98 0.11 -8.53
CA TRP A 129 -20.56 -0.39 -7.22
C TRP A 129 -19.15 -0.97 -7.23
N PHE A 130 -18.74 -1.63 -8.32
CA PHE A 130 -17.37 -2.09 -8.49
C PHE A 130 -16.36 -0.94 -8.55
N LEU A 131 -16.70 0.19 -9.20
CA LEU A 131 -15.85 1.39 -9.20
C LEU A 131 -15.73 1.99 -7.80
N VAL A 132 -16.82 2.05 -7.03
CA VAL A 132 -16.78 2.52 -5.63
C VAL A 132 -15.91 1.60 -4.78
N LEU A 133 -16.07 0.28 -4.90
CA LEU A 133 -15.20 -0.70 -4.24
C LEU A 133 -13.73 -0.45 -4.59
N LYS A 134 -13.41 -0.26 -5.87
CA LYS A 134 -12.06 0.04 -6.37
C LYS A 134 -11.48 1.32 -5.77
N ALA A 135 -12.30 2.37 -5.66
CA ALA A 135 -11.89 3.65 -5.08
C ALA A 135 -11.52 3.50 -3.59
N VAL A 136 -12.42 2.90 -2.81
CA VAL A 136 -12.21 2.70 -1.37
C VAL A 136 -11.04 1.74 -1.12
N TYR A 137 -11.05 0.59 -1.79
CA TYR A 137 -10.01 -0.41 -1.67
C TYR A 137 -8.63 0.14 -2.05
N GLY A 138 -8.55 0.80 -3.21
CA GLY A 138 -7.34 1.43 -3.71
C GLY A 138 -6.77 2.46 -2.75
N GLY A 139 -7.64 3.35 -2.25
CA GLY A 139 -7.24 4.39 -1.32
C GLY A 139 -6.72 3.84 0.01
N VAL A 140 -7.46 2.92 0.62
CA VAL A 140 -7.08 2.31 1.89
C VAL A 140 -5.78 1.52 1.74
N LEU A 141 -5.68 0.67 0.71
CA LEU A 141 -4.49 -0.14 0.49
C LEU A 141 -3.27 0.74 0.18
N GLY A 142 -3.41 1.73 -0.70
CA GLY A 142 -2.34 2.67 -1.04
C GLY A 142 -1.83 3.44 0.18
N TYR A 143 -2.73 3.92 1.03
CA TYR A 143 -2.37 4.57 2.29
C TYR A 143 -1.60 3.63 3.24
N LEU A 144 -2.13 2.42 3.48
CA LEU A 144 -1.54 1.47 4.42
C LEU A 144 -0.17 1.00 3.97
N VAL A 145 -0.02 0.64 2.70
CA VAL A 145 1.26 0.20 2.13
C VAL A 145 2.27 1.33 2.18
N ALA A 146 1.91 2.54 1.74
CA ALA A 146 2.81 3.69 1.79
C ALA A 146 3.30 3.94 3.22
N ARG A 147 2.37 4.00 4.17
CA ARG A 147 2.69 4.23 5.59
C ARG A 147 3.64 3.16 6.13
N TRP A 148 3.31 1.88 5.97
CA TRP A 148 4.12 0.79 6.53
C TRP A 148 5.49 0.69 5.88
N VAL A 149 5.58 0.91 4.57
CA VAL A 149 6.87 0.95 3.87
C VAL A 149 7.72 2.10 4.39
N MET A 150 7.16 3.31 4.50
CA MET A 150 7.94 4.47 4.97
C MET A 150 8.42 4.30 6.41
N VAL A 151 7.55 3.84 7.32
CA VAL A 151 7.90 3.52 8.71
C VAL A 151 9.04 2.49 8.74
N ARG A 152 8.95 1.43 7.94
CA ARG A 152 9.99 0.41 7.88
C ARG A 152 11.32 0.96 7.35
N GLN A 153 11.29 1.79 6.29
CA GLN A 153 12.50 2.40 5.74
C GLN A 153 13.16 3.36 6.74
N LEU A 154 12.38 4.21 7.40
CA LEU A 154 12.90 5.13 8.43
C LEU A 154 13.51 4.36 9.61
N SER A 155 12.87 3.27 10.05
CA SER A 155 13.40 2.43 11.12
C SER A 155 14.77 1.81 10.81
N ALA A 156 14.97 1.36 9.57
CA ALA A 156 16.23 0.78 9.13
C ALA A 156 17.33 1.83 9.06
N ASN A 157 17.01 3.04 8.59
CA ASN A 157 17.98 4.14 8.53
C ASN A 157 18.31 4.72 9.91
N ARG A 158 17.34 4.75 10.83
CA ARG A 158 17.59 5.13 12.23
C ARG A 158 18.63 4.22 12.88
N ALA A 159 18.47 2.90 12.74
CA ALA A 159 19.41 1.94 13.31
C ALA A 159 20.85 2.17 12.79
N ALA A 160 20.99 2.50 11.50
CA ALA A 160 22.27 2.83 10.89
C ALA A 160 22.87 4.16 11.41
N GLN A 161 22.05 5.21 11.58
CA GLN A 161 22.50 6.49 12.12
C GLN A 161 22.96 6.39 13.58
N ILE A 162 22.23 5.65 14.43
CA ILE A 162 22.59 5.44 15.84
C ILE A 162 23.93 4.68 15.93
N ALA A 163 24.11 3.63 15.13
CA ALA A 163 25.37 2.89 15.10
C ALA A 163 26.55 3.79 14.70
N GLY A 164 26.39 4.58 13.63
CA GLY A 164 27.44 5.51 13.18
C GLY A 164 27.79 6.60 14.19
N SER A 165 26.81 7.10 14.95
CA SER A 165 27.07 8.10 16.01
C SER A 165 27.87 7.55 17.20
N THR A 166 27.72 6.25 17.48
CA THR A 166 28.44 5.57 18.57
C THR A 166 29.90 5.34 18.19
N ASP A 167 30.18 5.04 16.92
CA ASP A 167 31.55 4.85 16.42
C ASP A 167 32.30 6.18 16.32
N ALA A 168 31.64 7.29 15.97
CA ALA A 168 32.27 8.62 15.89
C ALA A 168 32.63 9.23 17.26
N ALA A 169 32.08 8.68 18.35
CA ALA A 169 32.33 9.14 19.72
C ALA A 169 33.45 8.36 20.43
N ARG A 170 34.08 7.39 19.75
CA ARG A 170 35.21 6.59 20.22
C ARG A 170 36.50 7.02 19.54
#